data_AF-A0A1W5XJC5-F1
#
_entry.id   AF-A0A1W5XJC5-F1
#
_cell.length_a   1.000
_cell.length_b   1.000
_cell.length_c   1.000
_cell.angle_alpha   90.00
_cell.angle_beta   90.00
_cell.angle_gamma   90.00
#
_symmetry.space_group_name_H-M   'P 1'
#
loop_
_entity.id
_entity.type
_entity.pdbx_description
1 polymer ?
#
loop_
_entity_poly.entity_id
_entity_poly.type
_entity_poly.pdbx_seq_one_letter_code
_entity_poly.pdbx_strand_id
1 'polypeptide(L)'
;MGSGTWSTNVYGAAASYRAAAGTSAFDYSDRTTRSAPRHTWAAHPSLDPHGLTVRESRDSDEHPTSLAVSVLFDVTGSMGAVPRVLQTKLPELFGLLLRKGYAEHPQILFGAVGDATCDRVPLQLGQFESDNRMDDDLGNILLEGGGGGQMTESYELALYAMARHTSLDCHEKRGRRGYLFLIGDEMPYGKVKAREVRAVLGDHLTEDLPLPVLLAELRQKFEVYFIVPAGAAHVGNSAVLGTWRKLLGQNVIELDDLDAVCETIALTIGLGEEAIDLAAGLDDLADIGSDAGASVGRALATLGGGRGTVARSSAPLLNAADAADAGPGGTTRL
;
A
#
# COMPACT_ATOMS: atom_id res chain seq x y z
N MET A 1 -7.56 -12.53 12.49
CA MET A 1 -6.84 -11.50 11.71
C MET A 1 -7.48 -10.16 12.04
N GLY A 2 -6.71 -9.07 12.12
CA GLY A 2 -7.27 -7.75 12.43
C GLY A 2 -7.69 -7.54 13.90
N SER A 3 -6.95 -8.12 14.84
CA SER A 3 -7.11 -7.92 16.29
C SER A 3 -5.83 -7.34 16.88
N GLY A 4 -5.91 -6.84 18.10
CA GLY A 4 -4.83 -6.16 18.80
C GLY A 4 -4.75 -4.68 18.45
N THR A 5 -4.05 -3.92 19.28
CA THR A 5 -3.92 -2.47 19.11
C THR A 5 -2.46 -2.06 19.14
N TRP A 6 -2.09 -1.14 18.25
CA TRP A 6 -0.77 -0.52 18.25
C TRP A 6 -0.40 0.05 19.63
N SER A 7 0.82 -0.25 20.09
CA SER A 7 1.39 0.30 21.31
C SER A 7 2.79 0.86 21.06
N THR A 8 2.96 2.17 21.27
CA THR A 8 4.27 2.83 21.23
C THR A 8 5.22 2.29 22.32
N ASN A 9 4.68 1.80 23.44
CA ASN A 9 5.50 1.18 24.50
C ASN A 9 6.07 -0.17 24.05
N VAL A 10 5.27 -1.00 23.37
CA VAL A 10 5.73 -2.29 22.83
C VAL A 10 6.79 -2.05 21.76
N TYR A 11 6.56 -1.08 20.87
CA TYR A 11 7.55 -0.65 19.88
C TYR A 11 8.88 -0.21 20.53
N GLY A 12 8.81 0.66 21.55
CA GLY A 12 9.99 1.13 22.28
C GLY A 12 10.74 0.01 23.02
N ALA A 13 10.01 -0.95 23.59
CA ALA A 13 10.60 -2.14 24.20
C ALA A 13 11.32 -3.03 23.18
N ALA A 14 10.72 -3.25 22.00
CA ALA A 14 11.33 -3.98 20.90
C ALA A 14 12.61 -3.28 20.39
N ALA A 15 12.56 -1.96 20.21
CA ALA A 15 13.73 -1.17 19.83
C ALA A 15 14.86 -1.25 20.87
N SER A 16 14.53 -1.17 22.16
CA SER A 16 15.50 -1.31 23.26
C SER A 16 16.14 -2.69 23.29
N TYR A 17 15.33 -3.74 23.07
CA TYR A 17 15.82 -5.11 22.98
C TYR A 17 16.77 -5.30 21.79
N ARG A 18 16.41 -4.78 20.61
CA ARG A 18 17.25 -4.83 19.41
C ARG A 18 18.60 -4.16 19.65
N ALA A 19 18.60 -2.97 20.27
CA ALA A 19 19.82 -2.24 20.63
C ALA A 19 20.69 -3.02 21.63
N ALA A 20 20.09 -3.62 22.67
CA ALA A 20 20.82 -4.43 23.65
C ALA A 20 21.42 -5.71 23.03
N ALA A 21 20.74 -6.31 22.06
CA ALA A 21 21.21 -7.49 21.33
C ALA A 21 22.19 -7.16 20.18
N GLY A 22 22.41 -5.88 19.86
CA GLY A 22 23.24 -5.47 18.72
C GLY A 22 22.64 -5.85 17.36
N THR A 23 21.31 -5.94 17.28
CA THR A 23 20.56 -6.30 16.07
C THR A 23 19.87 -5.07 15.49
N SER A 24 19.69 -5.02 14.16
CA SER A 24 18.95 -3.94 13.52
C SER A 24 17.45 -4.26 13.43
N ALA A 25 16.63 -3.26 13.10
CA ALA A 25 15.21 -3.48 12.81
C ALA A 25 14.97 -4.39 11.59
N PHE A 26 15.98 -4.54 10.72
CA PHE A 26 15.94 -5.38 9.52
C PHE A 26 16.94 -6.55 9.64
N ASP A 27 17.01 -7.17 10.81
CA ASP A 27 17.97 -8.23 11.11
C ASP A 27 17.90 -9.40 10.12
N TYR A 28 16.70 -9.76 9.64
CA TYR A 28 16.53 -10.79 8.61
C TYR A 28 17.32 -10.43 7.33
N SER A 29 17.15 -9.20 6.85
CA SER A 29 17.88 -8.68 5.69
C SER A 29 19.38 -8.68 5.93
N ASP A 30 19.80 -8.14 7.07
CA ASP A 30 21.22 -8.00 7.39
C ASP A 30 21.91 -9.36 7.55
N ARG A 31 21.23 -10.37 8.12
CA ARG A 31 21.78 -11.73 8.22
C ARG A 31 21.80 -12.42 6.87
N THR A 32 20.72 -12.38 6.11
CA THR A 32 20.61 -13.05 4.80
C THR A 32 21.68 -12.55 3.84
N THR A 33 21.82 -11.23 3.72
CA THR A 33 22.79 -10.60 2.81
C THR A 33 24.25 -10.84 3.22
N ARG A 34 24.54 -10.99 4.53
CA ARG A 34 25.90 -11.30 5.03
C ARG A 34 26.28 -12.77 4.97
N SER A 35 25.31 -13.67 5.14
CA SER A 35 25.57 -15.10 5.37
C SER A 35 25.38 -15.98 4.13
N ALA A 36 24.68 -15.49 3.10
CA ALA A 36 24.32 -16.28 1.93
C ALA A 36 24.65 -15.53 0.63
N PRO A 37 25.11 -16.24 -0.43
CA PRO A 37 25.32 -15.62 -1.73
C PRO A 37 24.00 -15.19 -2.36
N ARG A 38 24.01 -14.10 -3.14
CA ARG A 38 22.78 -13.49 -3.71
C ARG A 38 21.84 -14.48 -4.39
N HIS A 39 22.35 -15.47 -5.12
CA HIS A 39 21.52 -16.43 -5.86
C HIS A 39 20.71 -17.40 -4.98
N THR A 40 20.96 -17.43 -3.65
CA THR A 40 20.19 -18.24 -2.70
C THR A 40 19.31 -17.39 -1.78
N TRP A 41 19.23 -16.08 -2.00
CA TRP A 41 18.34 -15.22 -1.24
C TRP A 41 16.87 -15.59 -1.51
N ALA A 42 16.05 -15.52 -0.47
CA ALA A 42 14.63 -15.84 -0.50
C ALA A 42 13.88 -14.84 0.40
N ALA A 43 12.57 -14.68 0.16
CA ALA A 43 11.72 -13.93 1.06
C ALA A 43 11.68 -14.59 2.45
N HIS A 44 11.43 -13.79 3.49
CA HIS A 44 11.04 -14.36 4.76
C HIS A 44 9.72 -15.14 4.59
N PRO A 45 9.54 -16.32 5.22
CA PRO A 45 8.34 -17.13 5.01
C PRO A 45 7.00 -16.43 5.30
N SER A 46 6.98 -15.44 6.19
CA SER A 46 5.76 -14.65 6.45
C SER A 46 5.40 -13.71 5.30
N LEU A 47 6.40 -13.33 4.48
CA LEU A 47 6.30 -12.35 3.40
C LEU A 47 6.31 -12.97 1.99
N ASP A 48 6.58 -14.26 1.88
CA ASP A 48 6.70 -14.97 0.61
C ASP A 48 5.35 -14.93 -0.17
N PRO A 49 5.31 -14.32 -1.36
CA PRO A 49 4.10 -14.27 -2.17
C PRO A 49 3.82 -15.58 -2.92
N HIS A 50 4.76 -16.54 -2.96
CA HIS A 50 4.56 -17.76 -3.72
C HIS A 50 3.51 -18.68 -3.08
N GLY A 51 2.42 -18.94 -3.80
CA GLY A 51 1.28 -19.69 -3.27
C GLY A 51 0.38 -18.85 -2.35
N LEU A 52 0.55 -17.53 -2.36
CA LEU A 52 -0.31 -16.61 -1.62
C LEU A 52 -1.76 -16.78 -2.08
N THR A 53 -2.64 -17.15 -1.17
CA THR A 53 -4.08 -17.21 -1.46
C THR A 53 -4.70 -15.82 -1.31
N VAL A 54 -4.65 -15.26 -0.10
CA VAL A 54 -5.25 -13.96 0.21
C VAL A 54 -4.59 -13.31 1.43
N ARG A 55 -4.42 -11.99 1.39
CA ARG A 55 -4.17 -11.11 2.54
C ARG A 55 -5.47 -10.41 2.90
N GLU A 56 -5.87 -10.49 4.17
CA GLU A 56 -7.22 -10.14 4.58
C GLU A 56 -7.22 -8.96 5.54
N SER A 57 -7.98 -7.92 5.21
CA SER A 57 -8.35 -6.87 6.14
C SER A 57 -9.81 -7.09 6.56
N ARG A 58 -10.03 -7.50 7.81
CA ARG A 58 -11.31 -7.98 8.32
C ARG A 58 -11.77 -7.21 9.54
N ASP A 59 -13.09 -7.06 9.64
CA ASP A 59 -13.71 -6.55 10.86
C ASP A 59 -13.56 -7.56 11.99
N SER A 60 -13.42 -7.04 13.20
CA SER A 60 -13.41 -7.80 14.45
C SER A 60 -14.19 -7.04 15.53
N ASP A 61 -14.39 -7.65 16.70
CA ASP A 61 -15.03 -6.96 17.83
C ASP A 61 -14.24 -5.72 18.28
N GLU A 62 -12.92 -5.75 18.13
CA GLU A 62 -12.01 -4.63 18.44
C GLU A 62 -11.94 -3.61 17.28
N HIS A 63 -12.14 -4.08 16.04
CA HIS A 63 -12.07 -3.29 14.82
C HIS A 63 -13.31 -3.48 13.93
N PRO A 64 -14.50 -2.99 14.33
CA PRO A 64 -15.77 -3.27 13.65
C PRO A 64 -15.89 -2.63 12.26
N THR A 65 -15.10 -1.59 11.98
CA THR A 65 -15.10 -0.85 10.71
C THR A 65 -13.68 -0.74 10.16
N SER A 66 -13.03 -1.90 9.98
CA SER A 66 -11.65 -1.98 9.47
C SER A 66 -11.46 -1.15 8.20
N LEU A 67 -10.33 -0.44 8.12
CA LEU A 67 -9.86 0.32 6.96
C LEU A 67 -8.52 -0.27 6.48
N ALA A 68 -8.52 -0.83 5.28
CA ALA A 68 -7.31 -1.41 4.69
C ALA A 68 -6.36 -0.31 4.19
N VAL A 69 -5.12 -0.33 4.68
CA VAL A 69 -4.02 0.52 4.21
C VAL A 69 -2.85 -0.36 3.82
N SER A 70 -2.30 -0.17 2.63
CA SER A 70 -1.14 -0.91 2.15
C SER A 70 -0.04 0.07 1.78
N VAL A 71 1.17 -0.19 2.28
CA VAL A 71 2.36 0.62 2.00
C VAL A 71 3.43 -0.31 1.46
N LEU A 72 3.72 -0.20 0.17
CA LEU A 72 4.70 -1.03 -0.51
C LEU A 72 5.91 -0.20 -0.92
N PHE A 73 7.08 -0.67 -0.51
CA PHE A 73 8.36 0.00 -0.76
C PHE A 73 9.06 -0.60 -1.95
N ASP A 74 9.52 0.24 -2.85
CA ASP A 74 10.66 -0.11 -3.67
C ASP A 74 11.89 -0.39 -2.76
N VAL A 75 12.52 -1.54 -2.97
CA VAL A 75 13.73 -1.99 -2.24
C VAL A 75 14.91 -2.23 -3.17
N THR A 76 14.93 -1.60 -4.34
CA THR A 76 16.10 -1.57 -5.23
C THR A 76 17.21 -0.70 -4.64
N GLY A 77 18.35 -0.67 -5.32
CA GLY A 77 19.58 -0.06 -4.82
C GLY A 77 19.45 1.43 -4.50
N SER A 78 18.59 2.17 -5.22
CA SER A 78 18.30 3.58 -4.95
C SER A 78 17.48 3.76 -3.66
N MET A 79 16.57 2.83 -3.36
CA MET A 79 15.53 2.97 -2.34
C MET A 79 15.77 2.23 -1.01
N GLY A 80 16.87 1.48 -0.86
CA GLY A 80 17.14 0.66 0.32
C GLY A 80 17.18 1.39 1.69
N ALA A 81 17.28 2.73 1.72
CA ALA A 81 17.19 3.52 2.95
C ALA A 81 15.74 3.84 3.37
N VAL A 82 14.81 3.89 2.42
CA VAL A 82 13.42 4.34 2.64
C VAL A 82 12.67 3.48 3.66
N PRO A 83 12.67 2.13 3.57
CA PRO A 83 12.00 1.30 4.58
C PRO A 83 12.57 1.48 5.98
N ARG A 84 13.88 1.73 6.09
CA ARG A 84 14.56 1.94 7.38
C ARG A 84 14.14 3.24 8.03
N VAL A 85 14.05 4.33 7.26
CA VAL A 85 13.55 5.61 7.77
C VAL A 85 12.09 5.47 8.20
N LEU A 86 11.24 4.87 7.36
CA LEU A 86 9.83 4.69 7.71
C LEU A 86 9.64 3.86 8.98
N GLN A 87 10.43 2.78 9.15
CA GLN A 87 10.39 1.97 10.36
C GLN A 87 10.57 2.82 11.63
N THR A 88 11.48 3.80 11.60
CA THR A 88 11.70 4.69 12.75
C THR A 88 10.53 5.66 13.00
N LYS A 89 9.72 5.93 11.97
CA LYS A 89 8.63 6.90 11.95
C LYS A 89 7.23 6.28 12.14
N LEU A 90 7.15 4.98 12.41
CA LEU A 90 5.88 4.29 12.66
C LEU A 90 5.11 4.89 13.85
N PRO A 91 5.74 5.25 14.99
CA PRO A 91 5.02 5.85 16.12
C PRO A 91 4.28 7.16 15.78
N GLU A 92 4.85 7.96 14.88
CA GLU A 92 4.27 9.19 14.36
C GLU A 92 3.08 8.90 13.43
N LEU A 93 3.23 7.99 12.47
CA LEU A 93 2.15 7.53 11.59
C LEU A 93 0.93 7.08 12.41
N PHE A 94 1.13 6.21 13.38
CA PHE A 94 0.06 5.73 14.25
C PHE A 94 -0.47 6.81 15.20
N GLY A 95 0.36 7.77 15.57
CA GLY A 95 -0.07 8.94 16.30
C GLY A 95 -1.11 9.75 15.55
N LEU A 96 -0.86 10.00 14.27
CA LEU A 96 -1.78 10.74 13.41
C LEU A 96 -3.04 9.91 13.10
N LEU A 97 -2.87 8.64 12.71
CA LEU A 97 -4.02 7.78 12.38
C LEU A 97 -4.96 7.58 13.57
N LEU A 98 -4.42 7.16 14.73
CA LEU A 98 -5.23 6.76 15.88
C LEU A 98 -5.49 7.91 16.85
N ARG A 99 -4.46 8.67 17.25
CA ARG A 99 -4.62 9.69 18.31
C ARG A 99 -5.26 10.98 17.81
N LYS A 100 -4.94 11.40 16.57
CA LYS A 100 -5.63 12.53 15.91
C LYS A 100 -6.91 12.10 15.18
N GLY A 101 -7.18 10.80 15.10
CA GLY A 101 -8.45 10.27 14.62
C GLY A 101 -8.64 10.34 13.11
N TYR A 102 -7.55 10.32 12.34
CA TYR A 102 -7.63 10.32 10.86
C TYR A 102 -8.22 9.01 10.31
N ALA A 103 -8.09 7.90 11.06
CA ALA A 103 -8.72 6.63 10.75
C ALA A 103 -9.10 5.90 12.04
N GLU A 104 -10.33 5.39 12.13
CA GLU A 104 -10.85 4.77 13.35
C GLU A 104 -10.25 3.37 13.60
N HIS A 105 -10.21 2.51 12.57
CA HIS A 105 -9.70 1.15 12.66
C HIS A 105 -8.77 0.78 11.49
N PRO A 106 -7.62 1.47 11.34
CA PRO A 106 -6.67 1.15 10.29
C PRO A 106 -6.08 -0.25 10.50
N GLN A 107 -5.97 -1.01 9.41
CA GLN A 107 -5.20 -2.24 9.33
C GLN A 107 -4.15 -2.03 8.24
N ILE A 108 -2.87 -2.11 8.62
CA ILE A 108 -1.77 -1.75 7.72
C ILE A 108 -1.03 -3.01 7.29
N LEU A 109 -0.83 -3.13 5.97
CA LEU A 109 0.04 -4.12 5.35
C LEU A 109 1.29 -3.42 4.81
N PHE A 110 2.46 -3.90 5.21
CA PHE A 110 3.73 -3.52 4.59
C PHE A 110 4.19 -4.57 3.58
N GLY A 111 4.85 -4.12 2.53
CA GLY A 111 5.46 -5.01 1.55
C GLY A 111 6.58 -4.33 0.78
N ALA A 112 7.26 -5.09 -0.06
CA ALA A 112 8.37 -4.62 -0.86
C ALA A 112 8.28 -5.07 -2.32
N VAL A 113 8.81 -4.23 -3.20
CA VAL A 113 8.86 -4.37 -4.65
C VAL A 113 10.31 -4.28 -5.07
N GLY A 114 10.76 -5.22 -5.89
CA GLY A 114 12.02 -5.15 -6.62
C GLY A 114 11.79 -5.31 -8.12
N ASP A 115 12.80 -5.79 -8.83
CA ASP A 115 12.71 -6.06 -10.28
C ASP A 115 12.78 -7.57 -10.56
N ALA A 116 11.66 -8.15 -11.01
CA ALA A 116 11.55 -9.58 -11.33
C ALA A 116 12.49 -10.06 -12.45
N THR A 117 13.16 -9.16 -13.16
CA THR A 117 14.12 -9.51 -14.20
C THR A 117 15.54 -9.77 -13.66
N CYS A 118 15.89 -9.23 -12.49
CA CYS A 118 17.24 -9.35 -11.92
C CYS A 118 17.27 -9.77 -10.44
N ASP A 119 16.18 -9.56 -9.70
CA ASP A 119 16.10 -9.81 -8.27
C ASP A 119 15.67 -11.25 -7.95
N ARG A 120 16.06 -11.72 -6.78
CA ARG A 120 15.62 -13.02 -6.25
C ARG A 120 14.33 -12.92 -5.48
N VAL A 121 14.06 -11.77 -4.88
CA VAL A 121 12.88 -11.53 -4.07
C VAL A 121 12.15 -10.29 -4.59
N PRO A 122 11.58 -10.36 -5.81
CA PRO A 122 11.01 -9.19 -6.49
C PRO A 122 9.68 -8.71 -5.89
N LEU A 123 9.06 -9.50 -5.01
CA LEU A 123 7.84 -9.13 -4.30
C LEU A 123 7.86 -9.76 -2.90
N GLN A 124 7.49 -8.97 -1.90
CA GLN A 124 7.32 -9.40 -0.52
C GLN A 124 6.06 -8.74 0.03
N LEU A 125 5.16 -9.50 0.64
CA LEU A 125 3.89 -8.97 1.14
C LEU A 125 3.62 -9.52 2.53
N GLY A 126 3.57 -8.63 3.52
CA GLY A 126 3.11 -8.95 4.86
C GLY A 126 1.59 -9.14 4.92
N GLN A 127 1.04 -8.99 6.12
CA GLN A 127 -0.38 -9.10 6.36
C GLN A 127 -0.97 -7.77 6.83
N PHE A 128 -2.28 -7.58 6.67
CA PHE A 128 -2.98 -6.46 7.28
C PHE A 128 -3.05 -6.65 8.80
N GLU A 129 -2.35 -5.79 9.54
CA GLU A 129 -2.28 -5.86 11.00
C GLU A 129 -2.77 -4.57 11.67
N SER A 130 -3.35 -4.73 12.86
CA SER A 130 -3.85 -3.63 13.71
C SER A 130 -2.92 -3.33 14.90
N ASP A 131 -1.89 -4.14 15.10
CA ASP A 131 -0.99 -4.10 16.24
C ASP A 131 0.50 -4.08 15.81
N ASN A 132 1.40 -4.17 16.79
CA ASN A 132 2.83 -4.11 16.55
C ASN A 132 3.41 -5.23 15.64
N ARG A 133 2.65 -6.27 15.27
CA ARG A 133 3.11 -7.31 14.33
C ARG A 133 3.46 -6.75 12.95
N MET A 134 2.94 -5.59 12.59
CA MET A 134 3.38 -4.89 11.38
C MET A 134 4.83 -4.40 11.44
N ASP A 135 5.39 -4.07 12.62
CA ASP A 135 6.83 -3.76 12.77
C ASP A 135 7.66 -5.01 12.49
N ASP A 136 7.15 -6.19 12.89
CA ASP A 136 7.80 -7.48 12.59
C ASP A 136 7.74 -7.78 11.08
N ASP A 137 6.60 -7.58 10.43
CA ASP A 137 6.48 -7.73 8.97
C ASP A 137 7.41 -6.78 8.22
N LEU A 138 7.48 -5.51 8.62
CA LEU A 138 8.41 -4.54 8.05
C LEU A 138 9.87 -4.96 8.27
N GLY A 139 10.22 -5.40 9.48
CA GLY A 139 11.57 -5.86 9.82
C GLY A 139 12.01 -7.16 9.14
N ASN A 140 11.05 -7.97 8.65
CA ASN A 140 11.31 -9.19 7.89
C ASN A 140 11.59 -8.94 6.41
N ILE A 141 11.38 -7.71 5.89
CA ILE A 141 11.63 -7.38 4.49
C ILE A 141 13.13 -7.54 4.19
N LEU A 142 13.44 -8.34 3.17
CA LEU A 142 14.77 -8.41 2.59
C LEU A 142 15.01 -7.18 1.70
N LEU A 143 15.97 -6.35 2.08
CA LEU A 143 16.41 -5.20 1.30
C LEU A 143 17.48 -5.65 0.29
N GLU A 144 17.02 -6.25 -0.80
CA GLU A 144 17.90 -6.88 -1.81
C GLU A 144 18.81 -5.86 -2.51
N GLY A 145 18.42 -4.59 -2.58
CA GLY A 145 19.26 -3.51 -3.13
C GLY A 145 19.63 -3.76 -4.60
N GLY A 146 18.73 -4.43 -5.33
CA GLY A 146 18.90 -4.78 -6.72
C GLY A 146 18.54 -3.65 -7.67
N GLY A 147 17.84 -3.99 -8.76
CA GLY A 147 17.40 -3.03 -9.78
C GLY A 147 18.03 -3.29 -11.15
N GLY A 148 17.20 -3.20 -12.18
CA GLY A 148 17.61 -3.27 -13.57
C GLY A 148 18.17 -1.94 -14.07
N GLY A 149 19.09 -1.97 -15.03
CA GLY A 149 19.61 -0.73 -15.65
C GLY A 149 18.62 0.01 -16.58
N GLN A 150 17.31 -0.24 -16.43
CA GLN A 150 16.27 0.10 -17.41
C GLN A 150 15.33 1.22 -16.93
N MET A 151 15.54 1.79 -15.72
CA MET A 151 14.66 2.78 -15.08
C MET A 151 13.20 2.27 -14.96
N THR A 152 13.05 0.96 -14.80
CA THR A 152 11.77 0.26 -14.68
C THR A 152 11.87 -0.88 -13.66
N GLU A 153 10.85 -1.01 -12.81
CA GLU A 153 10.76 -2.07 -11.80
C GLU A 153 9.39 -2.76 -11.81
N SER A 154 9.29 -3.88 -11.11
CA SER A 154 8.12 -4.77 -11.14
C SER A 154 6.95 -4.31 -10.25
N TYR A 155 6.65 -3.01 -10.24
CA TYR A 155 5.47 -2.46 -9.56
C TYR A 155 4.17 -3.14 -10.02
N GLU A 156 4.08 -3.57 -11.28
CA GLU A 156 2.91 -4.25 -11.80
C GLU A 156 2.63 -5.60 -11.11
N LEU A 157 3.64 -6.30 -10.58
CA LEU A 157 3.44 -7.52 -9.80
C LEU A 157 2.82 -7.21 -8.44
N ALA A 158 3.25 -6.13 -7.80
CA ALA A 158 2.67 -5.65 -6.56
C ALA A 158 1.20 -5.24 -6.77
N LEU A 159 0.92 -4.47 -7.83
CA LEU A 159 -0.45 -4.08 -8.20
C LEU A 159 -1.33 -5.31 -8.49
N TYR A 160 -0.77 -6.36 -9.12
CA TYR A 160 -1.47 -7.61 -9.39
C TYR A 160 -1.87 -8.32 -8.09
N ALA A 161 -0.90 -8.47 -7.18
CA ALA A 161 -1.13 -9.10 -5.89
C ALA A 161 -2.17 -8.33 -5.06
N MET A 162 -2.08 -7.00 -5.04
CA MET A 162 -3.07 -6.16 -4.36
C MET A 162 -4.47 -6.28 -4.97
N ALA A 163 -4.60 -6.39 -6.29
CA ALA A 163 -5.90 -6.51 -6.94
C ALA A 163 -6.57 -7.88 -6.67
N ARG A 164 -5.78 -8.96 -6.71
CA ARG A 164 -6.32 -10.34 -6.78
C ARG A 164 -6.09 -11.21 -5.56
N HIS A 165 -5.12 -10.86 -4.71
CA HIS A 165 -4.79 -11.59 -3.49
C HIS A 165 -5.09 -10.77 -2.24
N THR A 166 -6.06 -9.85 -2.32
CA THR A 166 -6.59 -9.16 -1.14
C THR A 166 -8.10 -9.25 -1.05
N SER A 167 -8.56 -9.30 0.21
CA SER A 167 -9.98 -9.28 0.55
C SER A 167 -10.19 -8.33 1.72
N LEU A 168 -11.05 -7.33 1.51
CA LEU A 168 -11.11 -6.12 2.32
C LEU A 168 -12.56 -5.85 2.73
N ASP A 169 -12.84 -5.92 4.03
CA ASP A 169 -14.20 -5.68 4.54
C ASP A 169 -14.65 -4.22 4.34
N CYS A 170 -13.71 -3.25 4.32
CA CYS A 170 -14.03 -1.86 3.96
C CYS A 170 -14.69 -1.76 2.59
N HIS A 171 -14.23 -2.57 1.65
CA HIS A 171 -14.74 -2.60 0.29
C HIS A 171 -15.96 -3.52 0.16
N GLU A 172 -15.83 -4.76 0.62
CA GLU A 172 -16.83 -5.82 0.42
C GLU A 172 -18.13 -5.55 1.18
N LYS A 173 -18.06 -5.02 2.40
CA LYS A 173 -19.23 -4.78 3.25
C LYS A 173 -19.76 -3.35 3.15
N ARG A 174 -18.88 -2.38 2.90
CA ARG A 174 -19.21 -0.94 3.00
C ARG A 174 -19.02 -0.18 1.68
N GLY A 175 -18.49 -0.81 0.63
CA GLY A 175 -18.21 -0.15 -0.65
C GLY A 175 -17.13 0.92 -0.57
N ARG A 176 -16.34 0.96 0.51
CA ARG A 176 -15.27 1.93 0.72
C ARG A 176 -13.94 1.35 0.23
N ARG A 177 -13.23 2.11 -0.59
CA ARG A 177 -11.91 1.69 -1.06
C ARG A 177 -10.91 1.72 0.11
N GLY A 178 -9.98 0.77 0.11
CA GLY A 178 -8.76 0.88 0.91
C GLY A 178 -7.79 1.88 0.30
N TYR A 179 -6.64 2.08 0.95
CA TYR A 179 -5.56 2.92 0.44
C TYR A 179 -4.36 2.07 0.07
N LEU A 180 -3.77 2.31 -1.10
CA LEU A 180 -2.51 1.69 -1.53
C LEU A 180 -1.50 2.78 -1.84
N PHE A 181 -0.42 2.82 -1.08
CA PHE A 181 0.74 3.67 -1.29
C PHE A 181 1.89 2.83 -1.85
N LEU A 182 2.30 3.15 -3.07
CA LEU A 182 3.57 2.71 -3.62
C LEU A 182 4.60 3.82 -3.39
N ILE A 183 5.78 3.48 -2.87
CA ILE A 183 6.87 4.43 -2.66
C ILE A 183 8.06 3.96 -3.49
N GLY A 184 8.54 4.78 -4.42
CA GLY A 184 9.67 4.42 -5.27
C GLY A 184 10.03 5.50 -6.29
N ASP A 185 10.99 5.22 -7.17
CA ASP A 185 11.53 6.22 -8.08
C ASP A 185 11.68 5.79 -9.55
N GLU A 186 11.22 4.59 -9.92
CA GLU A 186 11.26 4.09 -11.29
C GLU A 186 9.88 3.96 -11.95
N MET A 187 9.85 3.64 -13.26
CA MET A 187 8.61 3.41 -14.01
C MET A 187 8.10 1.97 -13.81
N PRO A 188 6.78 1.72 -13.88
CA PRO A 188 6.26 0.36 -13.92
C PRO A 188 6.45 -0.26 -15.30
N TYR A 189 6.56 -1.59 -15.40
CA TYR A 189 6.43 -2.24 -16.70
C TYR A 189 4.99 -2.08 -17.24
N GLY A 190 4.86 -1.92 -18.55
CA GLY A 190 3.55 -1.68 -19.19
C GLY A 190 2.56 -2.85 -19.14
N LYS A 191 2.98 -4.02 -18.66
CA LYS A 191 2.15 -5.23 -18.54
C LYS A 191 2.70 -6.16 -17.46
N VAL A 192 1.79 -6.85 -16.79
CA VAL A 192 2.10 -7.98 -15.92
C VAL A 192 2.35 -9.20 -16.80
N LYS A 193 3.55 -9.78 -16.71
CA LYS A 193 3.89 -10.93 -17.55
C LYS A 193 3.44 -12.23 -16.90
N ALA A 194 2.74 -13.08 -17.65
CA ALA A 194 2.18 -14.33 -17.14
C ALA A 194 3.25 -15.25 -16.52
N ARG A 195 4.47 -15.24 -17.10
CA ARG A 195 5.62 -16.01 -16.59
C ARG A 195 6.10 -15.51 -15.22
N GLU A 196 6.09 -14.20 -14.99
CA GLU A 196 6.60 -13.57 -13.76
C GLU A 196 5.58 -13.80 -12.65
N VAL A 197 4.28 -13.68 -12.93
CA VAL A 197 3.20 -14.07 -12.01
C VAL A 197 3.31 -15.53 -11.60
N ARG A 198 3.53 -16.45 -12.54
CA ARG A 198 3.72 -17.87 -12.22
C ARG A 198 4.93 -18.10 -11.33
N ALA A 199 6.05 -17.44 -11.61
CA ALA A 199 7.28 -17.64 -10.86
C ALA A 199 7.21 -17.04 -9.45
N VAL A 200 6.59 -15.88 -9.30
CA VAL A 200 6.58 -15.10 -8.06
C VAL A 200 5.39 -15.44 -7.17
N LEU A 201 4.19 -15.54 -7.74
CA LEU A 201 2.94 -15.78 -6.98
C LEU A 201 2.45 -17.23 -7.08
N GLY A 202 2.90 -18.00 -8.08
CA GLY A 202 2.41 -19.35 -8.35
C GLY A 202 1.15 -19.39 -9.22
N ASP A 203 0.59 -18.23 -9.55
CA ASP A 203 -0.63 -18.06 -10.32
C ASP A 203 -0.50 -18.45 -11.80
N HIS A 204 -1.62 -18.76 -12.45
CA HIS A 204 -1.65 -19.17 -13.86
C HIS A 204 -2.49 -18.22 -14.71
N LEU A 205 -1.82 -17.20 -15.25
CA LEU A 205 -2.38 -16.35 -16.31
C LEU A 205 -2.22 -17.02 -17.67
N THR A 206 -3.26 -16.92 -18.50
CA THR A 206 -3.26 -17.43 -19.89
C THR A 206 -2.47 -16.51 -20.83
N GLU A 207 -2.42 -15.22 -20.53
CA GLU A 207 -1.72 -14.20 -21.32
C GLU A 207 -1.22 -13.07 -20.42
N ASP A 208 -0.32 -12.23 -20.96
CA ASP A 208 0.15 -11.04 -20.26
C ASP A 208 -1.00 -10.04 -20.09
N LEU A 209 -1.11 -9.44 -18.90
CA LEU A 209 -2.17 -8.50 -18.57
C LEU A 209 -1.67 -7.05 -18.73
N PRO A 210 -2.26 -6.22 -19.61
CA PRO A 210 -1.86 -4.82 -19.73
C PRO A 210 -2.07 -4.04 -18.43
N LEU A 211 -1.10 -3.22 -18.05
CA LEU A 211 -1.13 -2.46 -16.81
C LEU A 211 -2.39 -1.57 -16.67
N PRO A 212 -2.89 -0.87 -17.72
CA PRO A 212 -4.11 -0.08 -17.60
C PRO A 212 -5.35 -0.90 -17.24
N VAL A 213 -5.43 -2.16 -17.71
CA VAL A 213 -6.55 -3.06 -17.38
C VAL A 213 -6.48 -3.46 -15.91
N LEU A 214 -5.31 -3.84 -15.43
CA LEU A 214 -5.09 -4.16 -14.03
C LEU A 214 -5.37 -2.96 -13.11
N LEU A 215 -4.93 -1.76 -13.48
CA LEU A 215 -5.18 -0.56 -12.68
C LEU A 215 -6.67 -0.24 -12.60
N ALA A 216 -7.45 -0.48 -13.67
CA ALA A 216 -8.90 -0.31 -13.63
C ALA A 216 -9.57 -1.32 -12.69
N GLU A 217 -9.09 -2.56 -12.63
CA GLU A 217 -9.52 -3.59 -11.66
C GLU A 217 -9.17 -3.16 -10.22
N LEU A 218 -7.90 -2.81 -9.98
CA LEU A 218 -7.39 -2.42 -8.67
C LEU A 218 -8.12 -1.21 -8.08
N ARG A 219 -8.44 -0.21 -8.92
CA ARG A 219 -9.17 1.01 -8.53
C ARG A 219 -10.59 0.77 -8.07
N GLN A 220 -11.15 -0.42 -8.28
CA GLN A 220 -12.42 -0.77 -7.67
C GLN A 220 -12.27 -0.95 -6.15
N LYS A 221 -11.12 -1.48 -5.71
CA LYS A 221 -10.82 -1.84 -4.31
C LYS A 221 -9.98 -0.80 -3.58
N PHE A 222 -9.10 -0.08 -4.27
CA PHE A 222 -8.13 0.84 -3.66
C PHE A 222 -8.13 2.24 -4.29
N GLU A 223 -7.93 3.26 -3.45
CA GLU A 223 -7.34 4.53 -3.86
C GLU A 223 -5.82 4.35 -3.93
N VAL A 224 -5.26 4.45 -5.14
CA VAL A 224 -3.85 4.15 -5.41
C VAL A 224 -3.05 5.43 -5.51
N TYR A 225 -1.96 5.51 -4.75
CA TYR A 225 -1.03 6.62 -4.68
C TYR A 225 0.39 6.15 -5.00
N PHE A 226 1.15 7.01 -5.68
CA PHE A 226 2.58 6.81 -5.89
C PHE A 226 3.33 7.98 -5.28
N ILE A 227 4.20 7.71 -4.31
CA ILE A 227 5.01 8.70 -3.61
C ILE A 227 6.45 8.60 -4.14
N VAL A 228 6.96 9.72 -4.64
CA VAL A 228 8.36 9.85 -5.04
C VAL A 228 9.11 10.62 -3.94
N PRO A 229 9.95 9.94 -3.14
CA PRO A 229 10.69 10.60 -2.06
C PRO A 229 11.88 11.42 -2.61
N ALA A 230 12.25 12.48 -1.89
CA ALA A 230 13.41 13.30 -2.20
C ALA A 230 14.71 12.50 -2.09
N GLY A 231 15.69 12.87 -2.90
CA GLY A 231 17.00 12.21 -2.91
C GLY A 231 17.03 10.87 -3.64
N ALA A 232 15.90 10.40 -4.17
CA ALA A 232 15.88 9.27 -5.09
C ALA A 232 16.68 9.56 -6.37
N ALA A 233 17.17 8.51 -7.04
CA ALA A 233 18.05 8.66 -8.20
C ALA A 233 17.35 9.39 -9.36
N HIS A 234 16.02 9.33 -9.40
CA HIS A 234 15.21 9.89 -10.47
C HIS A 234 14.20 10.96 -10.02
N VAL A 235 14.42 11.63 -8.88
CA VAL A 235 13.60 12.78 -8.46
C VAL A 235 13.57 13.86 -9.54
N GLY A 236 12.37 14.36 -9.87
CA GLY A 236 12.18 15.36 -10.91
C GLY A 236 12.34 14.82 -12.35
N ASN A 237 12.52 13.50 -12.53
CA ASN A 237 12.58 12.91 -13.86
C ASN A 237 11.20 12.97 -14.52
N SER A 238 11.09 13.83 -15.53
CA SER A 238 9.85 14.06 -16.28
C SER A 238 9.27 12.79 -16.93
N ALA A 239 10.08 11.77 -17.23
CA ALA A 239 9.61 10.51 -17.78
C ALA A 239 8.95 9.63 -16.72
N VAL A 240 9.55 9.51 -15.53
CA VAL A 240 8.98 8.76 -14.39
C VAL A 240 7.68 9.41 -13.94
N LEU A 241 7.73 10.70 -13.61
CA LEU A 241 6.55 11.46 -13.17
C LEU A 241 5.49 11.52 -14.25
N GLY A 242 5.88 11.70 -15.51
CA GLY A 242 4.96 11.72 -16.64
C GLY A 242 4.24 10.39 -16.84
N THR A 243 4.93 9.26 -16.63
CA THR A 243 4.34 7.92 -16.72
C THR A 243 3.35 7.69 -15.60
N TRP A 244 3.76 7.92 -14.34
CA TRP A 244 2.87 7.77 -13.19
C TRP A 244 1.69 8.74 -13.23
N ARG A 245 1.87 10.00 -13.65
CA ARG A 245 0.76 10.96 -13.80
C ARG A 245 -0.23 10.56 -14.88
N LYS A 246 0.21 9.93 -15.97
CA LYS A 246 -0.71 9.36 -16.97
C LYS A 246 -1.56 8.23 -16.39
N LEU A 247 -0.98 7.44 -15.48
CA LEU A 247 -1.67 6.31 -14.85
C LEU A 247 -2.57 6.75 -13.70
N LEU A 248 -2.06 7.59 -12.79
CA LEU A 248 -2.62 7.93 -11.47
C LEU A 248 -3.15 9.36 -11.33
N GLY A 249 -2.87 10.24 -12.30
CA GLY A 249 -3.31 11.64 -12.26
C GLY A 249 -2.74 12.39 -11.07
N GLN A 250 -3.63 12.97 -10.26
CA GLN A 250 -3.29 13.75 -9.06
C GLN A 250 -2.77 12.91 -7.89
N ASN A 251 -2.93 11.58 -7.93
CA ASN A 251 -2.47 10.69 -6.85
C ASN A 251 -0.96 10.38 -6.93
N VAL A 252 -0.21 11.12 -7.75
CA VAL A 252 1.26 11.10 -7.74
C VAL A 252 1.75 12.23 -6.86
N ILE A 253 2.41 11.87 -5.75
CA ILE A 253 2.85 12.78 -4.72
C ILE A 253 4.37 12.88 -4.79
N GLU A 254 4.89 14.08 -5.05
CA GLU A 254 6.31 14.37 -4.92
C GLU A 254 6.57 14.85 -3.49
N LEU A 255 7.50 14.19 -2.81
CA LEU A 255 7.85 14.52 -1.45
C LEU A 255 9.30 14.99 -1.41
N ASP A 256 9.55 16.18 -0.88
CA ASP A 256 10.89 16.76 -0.84
C ASP A 256 11.67 16.50 0.46
N ASP A 257 11.09 15.70 1.36
CA ASP A 257 11.72 15.21 2.58
C ASP A 257 11.31 13.74 2.85
N LEU A 258 12.28 12.83 2.90
CA LEU A 258 12.03 11.43 3.19
C LEU A 258 11.46 11.21 4.60
N ASP A 259 11.81 12.09 5.55
CA ASP A 259 11.31 12.00 6.93
C ASP A 259 9.82 12.33 7.04
N ALA A 260 9.22 12.90 5.99
CA ALA A 260 7.81 13.31 5.94
C ALA A 260 6.87 12.27 5.31
N VAL A 261 7.36 11.06 4.96
CA VAL A 261 6.55 10.03 4.27
C VAL A 261 5.37 9.58 5.13
N CYS A 262 5.59 9.33 6.43
CA CYS A 262 4.56 8.89 7.35
C CYS A 262 3.45 9.94 7.52
N GLU A 263 3.84 11.20 7.72
CA GLU A 263 2.95 12.34 7.83
C GLU A 263 2.14 12.53 6.54
N THR A 264 2.79 12.39 5.38
CA THR A 264 2.14 12.48 4.07
C THR A 264 1.10 11.37 3.88
N ILE A 265 1.43 10.12 4.24
CA ILE A 265 0.49 9.00 4.19
C ILE A 265 -0.70 9.25 5.12
N ALA A 266 -0.43 9.59 6.38
CA ALA A 266 -1.46 9.84 7.38
C ALA A 266 -2.40 10.96 6.95
N LEU A 267 -1.86 12.08 6.48
CA LEU A 267 -2.65 13.23 6.06
C LEU A 267 -3.39 12.97 4.74
N THR A 268 -2.82 12.18 3.83
CA THR A 268 -3.54 11.73 2.63
C THR A 268 -4.77 10.89 2.99
N ILE A 269 -4.63 10.00 3.98
CA ILE A 269 -5.75 9.20 4.51
C ILE A 269 -6.77 10.12 5.18
N GLY A 270 -6.35 11.00 6.10
CA GLY A 270 -7.26 11.93 6.79
C GLY A 270 -8.07 12.82 5.84
N LEU A 271 -7.43 13.32 4.78
CA LEU A 271 -8.10 14.06 3.70
C LEU A 271 -9.08 13.19 2.90
N GLY A 272 -8.72 11.93 2.62
CA GLY A 272 -9.55 10.99 1.87
C GLY A 272 -10.75 10.48 2.67
N GLU A 273 -10.59 10.37 3.98
CA GLU A 273 -11.63 9.99 4.94
C GLU A 273 -12.52 11.17 5.36
N GLU A 274 -12.25 12.39 4.87
CA GLU A 274 -12.91 13.63 5.28
C GLU A 274 -12.84 13.88 6.80
N ALA A 275 -11.83 13.30 7.46
CA ALA A 275 -11.60 13.44 8.90
C ALA A 275 -10.94 14.79 9.23
N ILE A 276 -10.17 15.35 8.30
CA ILE A 276 -9.45 16.61 8.45
C ILE A 276 -9.30 17.33 7.10
N ASP A 277 -9.09 18.63 7.13
CA ASP A 277 -8.65 19.40 5.96
C ASP A 277 -7.13 19.65 5.99
N LEU A 278 -6.56 20.17 4.90
CA LEU A 278 -5.12 20.37 4.80
C LEU A 278 -4.61 21.37 5.84
N ALA A 279 -5.37 22.42 6.15
CA ALA A 279 -4.91 23.45 7.09
C ALA A 279 -4.85 22.89 8.52
N ALA A 280 -5.94 22.29 8.98
CA ALA A 280 -6.00 21.62 10.28
C ALA A 280 -4.98 20.47 10.37
N GLY A 281 -4.75 19.77 9.26
CA GLY A 281 -3.74 18.73 9.15
C GLY A 281 -2.32 19.23 9.40
N LEU A 282 -1.97 20.39 8.85
CA LEU A 282 -0.67 21.02 9.07
C LEU A 282 -0.52 21.54 10.51
N ASP A 283 -1.61 22.03 11.11
CA ASP A 283 -1.63 22.40 12.53
C ASP A 283 -1.41 21.17 13.43
N ASP A 284 -2.03 20.03 13.10
CA ASP A 284 -1.84 18.77 13.81
C ASP A 284 -0.38 18.27 13.74
N LEU A 285 0.32 18.49 12.61
CA LEU A 285 1.75 18.20 12.48
C LEU A 285 2.60 19.11 13.39
N ALA A 286 2.28 20.40 13.44
CA ALA A 286 2.97 21.34 14.32
C ALA A 286 2.75 21.01 15.80
N ASP A 287 1.53 20.61 16.18
CA ASP A 287 1.17 20.21 17.54
C ASP A 287 1.98 19.01 18.05
N ILE A 288 2.27 18.04 17.18
CA ILE A 288 3.10 16.87 17.53
C ILE A 288 4.60 17.14 17.41
N GLY A 289 4.99 18.37 17.06
CA GLY A 289 6.38 18.78 16.89
C GLY A 289 7.04 18.21 15.63
N SER A 290 6.28 17.89 14.59
CA SER A 290 6.83 17.44 13.31
C SER A 290 7.30 18.63 12.46
N ASP A 291 8.54 18.58 12.01
CA ASP A 291 9.12 19.57 11.10
C ASP A 291 8.66 19.35 9.63
N ALA A 292 7.88 18.31 9.36
CA ALA A 292 7.44 17.90 8.03
C ALA A 292 6.39 18.82 7.39
N GLY A 293 5.76 19.74 8.16
CA GLY A 293 4.58 20.49 7.72
C GLY A 293 4.77 21.25 6.39
N ALA A 294 5.95 21.84 6.17
CA ALA A 294 6.22 22.54 4.92
C ALA A 294 6.30 21.56 3.71
N SER A 295 6.90 20.39 3.90
CA SER A 295 7.03 19.34 2.88
C SER A 295 5.66 18.76 2.54
N VAL A 296 4.92 18.34 3.56
CA VAL A 296 3.56 17.77 3.44
C VAL A 296 2.61 18.77 2.79
N GLY A 297 2.68 20.05 3.17
CA GLY A 297 1.85 21.10 2.60
C GLY A 297 2.08 21.28 1.09
N ARG A 298 3.33 21.22 0.63
CA ARG A 298 3.65 21.24 -0.81
C ARG A 298 3.17 19.97 -1.52
N ALA A 299 3.44 18.81 -0.92
CA ALA A 299 3.11 17.51 -1.47
C ALA A 299 1.59 17.32 -1.69
N LEU A 300 0.77 17.83 -0.76
CA LEU A 300 -0.68 17.62 -0.75
C LEU A 300 -1.51 18.81 -1.23
N ALA A 301 -0.89 19.94 -1.59
CA ALA A 301 -1.59 21.14 -2.07
C ALA A 301 -2.54 20.87 -3.24
N THR A 302 -2.17 19.97 -4.15
CA THR A 302 -2.98 19.61 -5.33
C THR A 302 -4.15 18.70 -4.98
N LEU A 303 -4.01 17.85 -3.96
CA LEU A 303 -5.04 16.94 -3.48
C LEU A 303 -6.12 17.66 -2.65
N GLY A 304 -5.72 18.65 -1.85
CA GLY A 304 -6.63 19.43 -0.99
C GLY A 304 -7.59 20.36 -1.73
N GLY A 305 -7.24 20.81 -2.96
CA GLY A 305 -8.06 21.76 -3.72
C GLY A 305 -9.16 21.14 -4.59
N GLY A 306 -9.14 19.82 -4.83
CA GLY A 306 -9.96 19.17 -5.87
C GLY A 306 -11.08 18.25 -5.39
N ARG A 307 -11.13 17.87 -4.10
CA ARG A 307 -12.03 16.82 -3.59
C ARG A 307 -13.38 17.30 -3.07
N GLY A 308 -13.99 18.28 -3.74
CA GLY A 308 -15.44 18.48 -3.63
C GLY A 308 -16.16 17.35 -4.38
N THR A 309 -16.89 16.50 -3.66
CA THR A 309 -17.75 15.38 -4.13
C THR A 309 -17.06 14.02 -4.35
N VAL A 310 -17.04 13.20 -3.30
CA VAL A 310 -16.93 11.74 -3.43
C VAL A 310 -18.18 11.23 -4.16
N ALA A 311 -17.97 10.60 -5.31
CA ALA A 311 -19.02 9.94 -6.06
C ALA A 311 -19.53 8.72 -5.26
N ARG A 312 -20.68 8.87 -4.60
CA ARG A 312 -21.50 7.72 -4.19
C ARG A 312 -21.89 6.97 -5.46
N SER A 313 -21.36 5.77 -5.68
CA SER A 313 -21.84 4.90 -6.75
C SER A 313 -23.23 4.39 -6.36
N SER A 314 -24.29 5.11 -6.72
CA SER A 314 -25.65 4.57 -6.65
C SER A 314 -25.91 3.73 -7.90
N ALA A 315 -25.52 2.46 -7.87
CA ALA A 315 -26.12 1.47 -8.76
C ALA A 315 -27.41 0.95 -8.08
N PRO A 316 -28.57 0.97 -8.76
CA PRO A 316 -29.81 0.50 -8.18
C PRO A 316 -29.80 -1.03 -8.12
N LEU A 317 -30.09 -1.59 -6.93
CA LEU A 317 -30.41 -2.99 -6.77
C LEU A 317 -31.71 -3.28 -7.54
N LEU A 318 -31.62 -4.11 -8.57
CA LEU A 318 -32.79 -4.72 -9.21
C LEU A 318 -33.48 -5.61 -8.17
N ASN A 319 -34.63 -5.16 -7.67
CA ASN A 319 -35.52 -5.99 -6.87
C ASN A 319 -36.07 -7.14 -7.73
N ALA A 320 -35.63 -8.36 -7.42
CA ALA A 320 -36.29 -9.58 -7.87
C ALA A 320 -37.45 -9.90 -6.94
N ALA A 321 -38.59 -9.26 -7.18
CA ALA A 321 -39.87 -9.65 -6.60
C ALA A 321 -41.00 -9.18 -7.53
N ASP A 322 -41.14 -9.87 -8.67
CA ASP A 322 -42.40 -9.93 -9.44
C ASP A 322 -42.29 -11.07 -10.46
N ALA A 323 -42.49 -12.30 -9.99
CA ALA A 323 -42.71 -13.47 -10.82
C ALA A 323 -43.69 -14.41 -10.12
N ALA A 324 -44.90 -13.92 -9.88
CA ALA A 324 -46.02 -14.74 -9.45
C ALA A 324 -47.35 -14.05 -9.77
N ASP A 325 -47.74 -13.97 -11.05
CA ASP A 325 -49.13 -14.25 -11.44
C ASP A 325 -49.23 -14.44 -12.96
N ALA A 326 -49.41 -15.68 -13.40
CA ALA A 326 -49.77 -16.00 -14.78
C ALA A 326 -50.96 -16.96 -14.75
N GLY A 327 -52.14 -16.38 -14.49
CA GLY A 327 -53.44 -17.00 -14.75
C GLY A 327 -53.94 -16.72 -16.18
N PRO A 328 -54.66 -17.65 -16.83
CA PRO A 328 -54.87 -17.67 -18.27
C PRO A 328 -56.13 -16.88 -18.68
N GLY A 329 -56.06 -16.19 -19.83
CA GLY A 329 -57.22 -15.45 -20.34
C GLY A 329 -57.19 -15.17 -21.84
N GLY A 330 -57.92 -15.99 -22.60
CA GLY A 330 -58.83 -15.47 -23.63
C GLY A 330 -58.23 -15.10 -24.99
N THR A 331 -58.25 -16.09 -25.89
CA THR A 331 -58.26 -15.92 -27.35
C THR A 331 -59.47 -15.12 -27.84
N THR A 332 -59.29 -14.21 -28.80
CA THR A 332 -60.32 -13.86 -29.80
C THR A 332 -59.68 -13.29 -31.09
N ARG A 333 -59.83 -14.05 -32.19
CA ARG A 333 -59.95 -13.71 -33.64
C ARG A 333 -58.81 -12.89 -34.30
N LEU A 334 -58.29 -13.23 -35.47
CA LEU A 334 -58.84 -13.84 -36.70
C LEU A 334 -57.99 -15.01 -37.21
#